data_AF-A0A3C0VH24-F1
#
_entry.id   AF-A0A3C0VH24-F1
#
_cell.length_a   1.000
_cell.length_b   1.000
_cell.length_c   1.000
_cell.angle_alpha   90.00
_cell.angle_beta   90.00
_cell.angle_gamma   90.00
#
_symmetry.space_group_name_H-M   'P 1'
#
loop_
_entity.id
_entity.type
_entity.pdbx_description
1 polymer ?
#
loop_
_entity_poly.entity_id
_entity_poly.type
_entity_poly.pdbx_seq_one_letter_code
_entity_poly.pdbx_strand_id
1 'polypeptide(L)'
;MAETVESFVAKLRAEGVDAGRQAADKIKADAEAAAAEILRRAEEKAAKVVADAEKRAKSMLARGKTDLELAARDALLGLRQALSNVLVGILMRPVRAELADAGFLKQLIHDIAIQYARADCESKGTLQINVQPEMRAKLADWALQEAHAAAAARNTAVDLRGTLAQAGFEFRTEGGTVEVTEEAVLELMRGLVSASLREIFDAMPAGAAR
;
A
#
# COMPACT_ATOMS: atom_id res chain seq x y z
N MET A 1 63.24 -46.95 79.88
CA MET A 1 61.80 -47.22 80.11
C MET A 1 61.25 -47.68 78.77
N ALA A 2 60.88 -48.96 78.66
CA ALA A 2 60.47 -49.55 77.39
C ALA A 2 59.10 -49.00 76.99
N GLU A 3 58.98 -48.43 75.79
CA GLU A 3 57.68 -48.16 75.19
C GLU A 3 56.92 -49.48 75.08
N THR A 4 55.79 -49.58 75.79
CA THR A 4 54.95 -50.76 75.78
C THR A 4 54.12 -50.76 74.50
N VAL A 5 53.78 -51.94 73.99
CA VAL A 5 52.96 -52.13 72.78
C VAL A 5 51.67 -51.28 72.81
N GLU A 6 51.13 -51.04 74.01
CA GLU A 6 49.96 -50.20 74.24
C GLU A 6 50.18 -48.71 73.88
N SER A 7 51.35 -48.14 74.13
CA SER A 7 51.64 -46.74 73.77
C SER A 7 51.75 -46.57 72.25
N PHE A 8 52.32 -47.57 71.58
CA PHE A 8 52.43 -47.59 70.11
C PHE A 8 51.06 -47.73 69.44
N VAL A 9 50.19 -48.59 69.98
CA VAL A 9 48.80 -48.75 69.51
C VAL A 9 47.98 -47.47 69.76
N ALA A 10 48.16 -46.81 70.91
CA ALA A 10 47.49 -45.55 71.19
C ALA A 10 47.93 -44.43 70.23
N LYS A 11 49.23 -44.34 69.95
CA LYS A 11 49.80 -43.37 69.01
C LYS A 11 49.35 -43.63 67.57
N LEU A 12 49.38 -44.88 67.12
CA LEU A 12 48.89 -45.28 65.79
C LEU A 12 47.39 -44.99 65.61
N ARG A 13 46.58 -45.20 66.67
CA ARG A 13 45.17 -44.81 66.66
C ARG A 13 44.99 -43.30 66.57
N ALA A 14 45.75 -42.52 67.32
CA ALA A 14 45.68 -41.06 67.28
C ALA A 14 46.08 -40.52 65.89
N GLU A 15 47.19 -41.00 65.34
CA GLU A 15 47.66 -40.64 63.99
C GLU A 15 46.65 -41.05 62.91
N GLY A 16 46.02 -42.23 63.03
CA GLY A 16 44.96 -42.66 62.12
C GLY A 16 43.69 -41.83 62.22
N VAL A 17 43.29 -41.40 63.42
CA VAL A 17 42.13 -40.52 63.63
C VAL A 17 42.41 -39.12 63.08
N ASP A 18 43.60 -38.58 63.30
CA ASP A 18 43.98 -37.25 62.78
C ASP A 18 44.11 -37.25 61.25
N ALA A 19 44.70 -38.30 60.66
CA ALA A 19 44.72 -38.46 59.20
C ALA A 19 43.30 -38.61 58.62
N GLY A 20 42.42 -39.34 59.31
CA GLY A 20 41.02 -39.47 58.95
C GLY A 20 40.25 -38.15 59.01
N ARG A 21 40.49 -37.33 60.05
CA ARG A 21 39.91 -35.99 60.20
C ARG A 21 40.39 -35.07 59.09
N GLN A 22 41.69 -35.03 58.80
CA GLN A 22 42.23 -34.21 57.70
C GLN A 22 41.65 -34.63 56.34
N ALA A 23 41.51 -35.93 56.09
CA ALA A 23 40.88 -36.42 54.85
C ALA A 23 39.39 -36.03 54.77
N ALA A 24 38.65 -36.13 55.88
CA ALA A 24 37.25 -35.73 55.94
C ALA A 24 37.07 -34.22 55.73
N ASP A 25 37.91 -33.39 56.36
CA ASP A 25 37.89 -31.93 56.20
C ASP A 25 38.21 -31.53 54.75
N LYS A 26 39.16 -32.21 54.12
CA LYS A 26 39.49 -32.00 52.70
C LYS A 26 38.31 -32.35 51.79
N ILE A 27 37.67 -33.51 51.99
CA ILE A 27 36.49 -33.91 51.22
C ILE A 27 35.36 -32.90 51.38
N LYS A 28 35.14 -32.41 52.61
CA LYS A 28 34.11 -31.40 52.89
C LYS A 28 34.41 -30.09 52.18
N ALA A 29 35.65 -29.60 52.24
CA ALA A 29 36.07 -28.38 51.56
C ALA A 29 35.93 -28.49 50.03
N ASP A 30 36.34 -29.63 49.45
CA ASP A 30 36.21 -29.89 48.01
C ASP A 30 34.72 -29.94 47.59
N ALA A 31 33.85 -30.56 48.41
CA ALA A 31 32.42 -30.61 48.16
C ALA A 31 31.75 -29.23 48.26
N GLU A 32 32.13 -28.42 49.24
CA GLU A 32 31.64 -27.04 49.40
C GLU A 32 32.08 -26.16 48.22
N ALA A 33 33.33 -26.29 47.77
CA ALA A 33 33.83 -25.58 46.60
C ALA A 33 33.10 -25.99 45.31
N ALA A 34 32.86 -27.29 45.12
CA ALA A 34 32.10 -27.79 43.97
C ALA A 34 30.64 -27.30 43.99
N ALA A 35 30.00 -27.30 45.16
CA ALA A 35 28.64 -26.78 45.31
C ALA A 35 28.56 -25.28 45.00
N ALA A 36 29.52 -24.49 45.49
CA ALA A 36 29.60 -23.06 45.19
C ALA A 36 29.78 -22.79 43.69
N GLU A 37 30.63 -23.56 43.00
CA GLU A 37 30.82 -23.43 41.56
C GLU A 37 29.57 -23.83 40.76
N ILE A 38 28.83 -24.85 41.20
CA ILE A 38 27.55 -25.24 40.59
C ILE A 38 26.53 -24.11 40.72
N LEU A 39 26.40 -23.53 41.92
CA LEU A 39 25.49 -22.40 42.18
C LEU A 39 25.85 -21.20 41.31
N ARG A 40 27.13 -20.80 41.28
CA ARG A 40 27.61 -19.69 40.45
C ARG A 40 27.27 -19.91 38.97
N ARG A 41 27.54 -21.11 38.43
CA ARG A 41 27.19 -21.44 37.04
C ARG A 41 25.68 -21.45 36.79
N ALA A 42 24.89 -21.88 37.76
CA ALA A 42 23.44 -21.87 37.66
C ALA A 42 22.90 -20.42 37.62
N GLU A 43 23.42 -19.55 38.47
CA GLU A 43 23.08 -18.13 38.50
C GLU A 43 23.47 -17.42 37.20
N GLU A 44 24.68 -17.67 36.68
CA GLU A 44 25.11 -17.11 35.39
C GLU A 44 24.24 -17.57 34.23
N LYS A 45 23.87 -18.85 34.20
CA LYS A 45 22.95 -19.39 33.19
C LYS A 45 21.56 -18.76 33.32
N ALA A 46 21.04 -18.64 34.54
CA ALA A 46 19.74 -18.02 34.79
C ALA A 46 19.74 -16.55 34.34
N ALA A 47 20.75 -15.77 34.72
CA ALA A 47 20.91 -14.39 34.30
C ALA A 47 20.97 -14.26 32.77
N LYS A 48 21.69 -15.16 32.09
CA LYS A 48 21.76 -15.19 30.64
C LYS A 48 20.41 -15.52 30.00
N VAL A 49 19.68 -16.49 30.52
CA VAL A 49 18.34 -16.85 30.03
C VAL A 49 17.37 -15.68 30.17
N VAL A 50 17.39 -14.98 31.31
CA VAL A 50 16.56 -13.79 31.53
C VAL A 50 16.93 -12.67 30.55
N ALA A 51 18.22 -12.37 30.40
CA ALA A 51 18.67 -11.33 29.47
C ALA A 51 18.31 -11.65 28.00
N ASP A 52 18.46 -12.91 27.58
CA ASP A 52 18.07 -13.36 26.24
C ASP A 52 16.55 -13.28 26.05
N ALA A 53 15.76 -13.64 27.06
CA ALA A 53 14.30 -13.55 27.03
C ALA A 53 13.83 -12.09 26.91
N GLU A 54 14.41 -11.17 27.70
CA GLU A 54 14.09 -9.74 27.61
C GLU A 54 14.47 -9.14 26.25
N LYS A 55 15.63 -9.51 25.71
CA LYS A 55 16.07 -9.07 24.38
C LYS A 55 15.11 -9.56 23.29
N ARG A 56 14.66 -10.81 23.36
CA ARG A 56 13.67 -11.38 22.43
C ARG A 56 12.32 -10.68 22.57
N ALA A 57 11.86 -10.42 23.79
CA ALA A 57 10.60 -9.73 24.04
C ALA A 57 10.62 -8.30 23.45
N LYS A 58 11.71 -7.54 23.68
CA LYS A 58 11.88 -6.20 23.09
C LYS A 58 11.89 -6.23 21.57
N SER A 59 12.61 -7.19 20.97
CA SER A 59 12.65 -7.37 19.51
C SER A 59 11.26 -7.73 18.94
N MET A 60 10.54 -8.63 19.60
CA MET A 60 9.21 -9.05 19.20
C MET A 60 8.19 -7.89 19.30
N LEU A 61 8.24 -7.08 20.36
CA LEU A 61 7.43 -5.88 20.49
C LEU A 61 7.72 -4.85 19.39
N ALA A 62 9.01 -4.59 19.12
CA ALA A 62 9.39 -3.65 18.08
C ALA A 62 8.90 -4.11 16.70
N ARG A 63 9.05 -5.39 16.38
CA ARG A 63 8.54 -5.98 15.14
C ARG A 63 7.02 -5.92 15.07
N GLY A 64 6.33 -6.34 16.12
CA GLY A 64 4.87 -6.32 16.17
C GLY A 64 4.29 -4.91 15.99
N LYS A 65 4.95 -3.87 16.51
CA LYS A 65 4.55 -2.48 16.28
C LYS A 65 4.69 -2.10 14.81
N THR A 66 5.83 -2.40 14.19
CA THR A 66 6.05 -2.12 12.76
C THR A 66 5.07 -2.89 11.88
N ASP A 67 4.81 -4.17 12.18
CA ASP A 67 3.86 -4.99 11.43
C ASP A 67 2.43 -4.44 11.53
N LEU A 68 2.04 -3.94 12.71
CA LEU A 68 0.74 -3.30 12.92
C LEU A 68 0.62 -1.98 12.15
N GLU A 69 1.68 -1.16 12.14
CA GLU A 69 1.73 0.09 11.37
C GLU A 69 1.59 -0.18 9.86
N LEU A 70 2.28 -1.20 9.35
CA LEU A 70 2.16 -1.64 7.96
C LEU A 70 0.74 -2.14 7.64
N ALA A 71 0.19 -3.01 8.49
CA ALA A 71 -1.17 -3.52 8.31
C ALA A 71 -2.22 -2.40 8.32
N ALA A 72 -2.07 -1.41 9.19
CA ALA A 72 -2.96 -0.25 9.24
C ALA A 72 -2.88 0.59 7.96
N ARG A 73 -1.66 0.83 7.46
CA ARG A 73 -1.44 1.54 6.20
C ARG A 73 -2.08 0.80 5.02
N ASP A 74 -1.86 -0.51 4.95
CA ASP A 74 -2.36 -1.33 3.85
C ASP A 74 -3.89 -1.43 3.89
N ALA A 75 -4.49 -1.51 5.09
CA ALA A 75 -5.95 -1.43 5.26
C ALA A 75 -6.52 -0.09 4.77
N LEU A 76 -5.86 1.03 5.08
CA LEU A 76 -6.27 2.35 4.61
C LEU A 76 -6.18 2.47 3.08
N LEU A 77 -5.11 1.96 2.48
CA LEU A 77 -4.96 1.93 1.01
C LEU A 77 -6.03 1.05 0.35
N GLY A 78 -6.30 -0.13 0.92
CA GLY A 78 -7.36 -1.02 0.45
C GLY A 78 -8.74 -0.35 0.51
N LEU A 79 -9.04 0.36 1.59
CA LEU A 79 -10.27 1.14 1.72
C LEU A 79 -10.37 2.25 0.66
N ARG A 80 -9.28 3.02 0.45
CA ARG A 80 -9.24 4.07 -0.58
C ARG A 80 -9.53 3.49 -1.96
N GLN A 81 -8.93 2.36 -2.31
CA GLN A 81 -9.15 1.70 -3.60
C GLN A 81 -10.59 1.20 -3.74
N ALA A 82 -11.15 0.60 -2.69
CA ALA A 82 -12.53 0.12 -2.69
C ALA A 82 -13.53 1.27 -2.90
N LEU A 83 -13.33 2.40 -2.21
CA LEU A 83 -14.18 3.59 -2.37
C LEU A 83 -14.09 4.17 -3.78
N SER A 84 -12.88 4.31 -4.34
CA SER A 84 -12.73 4.76 -5.73
C SER A 84 -13.45 3.85 -6.72
N ASN A 85 -13.37 2.52 -6.53
CA ASN A 85 -14.07 1.57 -7.40
C ASN A 85 -15.60 1.67 -7.29
N VAL A 86 -16.13 1.84 -6.08
CA VAL A 86 -17.57 2.04 -5.86
C VAL A 86 -18.04 3.33 -6.54
N LEU A 87 -17.31 4.43 -6.39
CA LEU A 87 -17.65 5.71 -7.02
C LEU A 87 -17.63 5.62 -8.55
N VAL A 88 -16.61 5.00 -9.14
CA VAL A 88 -16.56 4.75 -10.58
C VAL A 88 -17.78 3.94 -11.02
N GLY A 89 -18.12 2.86 -10.29
CA GLY A 89 -19.30 2.04 -10.57
C GLY A 89 -20.63 2.82 -10.54
N ILE A 90 -20.77 3.77 -9.61
CA ILE A 90 -21.93 4.66 -9.53
C ILE A 90 -21.97 5.63 -10.73
N LEU A 91 -20.81 6.12 -11.16
CA LEU A 91 -20.68 7.09 -12.25
C LEU A 91 -20.81 6.48 -13.65
N MET A 92 -20.59 5.17 -13.83
CA MET A 92 -20.68 4.52 -15.16
C MET A 92 -22.00 4.80 -15.87
N ARG A 93 -23.14 4.55 -15.20
CA ARG A 93 -24.47 4.72 -15.80
C ARG A 93 -24.78 6.16 -16.20
N PRO A 94 -24.64 7.18 -15.33
CA PRO A 94 -24.90 8.56 -15.71
C PRO A 94 -23.92 9.06 -16.78
N VAL A 95 -22.63 8.73 -16.70
CA VAL A 95 -21.65 9.11 -17.74
C VAL A 95 -22.03 8.54 -19.11
N ARG A 96 -22.40 7.26 -19.16
CA ARG A 96 -22.88 6.63 -20.40
C ARG A 96 -24.15 7.29 -20.94
N ALA A 97 -25.07 7.69 -20.06
CA ALA A 97 -26.31 8.35 -20.45
C ALA A 97 -26.04 9.74 -21.05
N GLU A 98 -25.17 10.55 -20.43
CA GLU A 98 -24.76 11.87 -20.93
C GLU A 98 -23.99 11.76 -22.25
N LEU A 99 -23.05 10.80 -22.38
CA LEU A 99 -22.32 10.58 -23.64
C LEU A 99 -23.20 10.06 -24.78
N ALA A 100 -24.35 9.45 -24.46
CA ALA A 100 -25.37 9.05 -25.43
C ALA A 100 -26.35 10.19 -25.79
N ASP A 101 -26.31 11.31 -25.07
CA ASP A 101 -27.11 12.49 -25.39
C ASP A 101 -26.49 13.30 -26.54
N ALA A 102 -27.29 13.55 -27.57
CA ALA A 102 -26.81 14.25 -28.76
C ALA A 102 -26.57 15.75 -28.49
N GLY A 103 -27.26 16.36 -27.53
CA GLY A 103 -27.07 17.77 -27.16
C GLY A 103 -25.74 17.99 -26.45
N PHE A 104 -25.47 17.19 -25.43
CA PHE A 104 -24.20 17.17 -24.70
C PHE A 104 -23.03 16.90 -25.65
N LEU A 105 -23.15 15.89 -26.51
CA LEU A 105 -22.08 15.53 -27.45
C LEU A 105 -21.80 16.63 -28.48
N LYS A 106 -22.83 17.34 -28.97
CA LYS A 106 -22.64 18.51 -29.85
C LYS A 106 -21.84 19.62 -29.16
N GLN A 107 -22.20 19.96 -27.93
CA GLN A 107 -21.51 21.00 -27.16
C GLN A 107 -20.05 20.61 -26.89
N LEU A 108 -19.83 19.35 -26.50
CA LEU A 108 -18.49 18.84 -26.23
C LEU A 108 -17.60 18.84 -27.47
N ILE A 109 -18.12 18.41 -28.63
CA ILE A 109 -17.41 18.47 -29.92
C ILE A 109 -17.07 19.92 -30.28
N HIS A 110 -18.03 20.84 -30.14
CA HIS A 110 -17.85 22.25 -30.44
C HIS A 110 -16.75 22.88 -29.56
N ASP A 111 -16.77 22.62 -28.25
CA ASP A 111 -15.79 23.17 -27.32
C ASP A 111 -14.38 22.62 -27.57
N ILE A 112 -14.26 21.33 -27.91
CA ILE A 112 -12.98 20.73 -28.32
C ILE A 112 -12.49 21.34 -29.63
N ALA A 113 -13.37 21.52 -30.62
CA ALA A 113 -13.00 22.13 -31.89
C ALA A 113 -12.50 23.58 -31.70
N ILE A 114 -13.16 24.36 -30.82
CA ILE A 114 -12.71 25.72 -30.48
C ILE A 114 -11.37 25.69 -29.75
N GLN A 115 -11.19 24.81 -28.76
CA GLN A 115 -9.94 24.75 -28.00
C GLN A 115 -8.77 24.26 -28.86
N TYR A 116 -9.01 23.31 -29.78
CA TYR A 116 -8.04 22.89 -30.78
C TYR A 116 -7.68 24.04 -31.73
N ALA A 117 -8.69 24.73 -32.28
CA ALA A 117 -8.46 25.89 -33.16
C ALA A 117 -7.72 27.05 -32.44
N ARG A 118 -7.88 27.19 -31.12
CA ARG A 118 -7.15 28.16 -30.30
C ARG A 118 -5.73 27.70 -29.97
N ALA A 119 -5.51 26.39 -29.82
CA ALA A 119 -4.22 25.81 -29.50
C ALA A 119 -3.31 25.65 -30.75
N ASP A 120 -3.89 25.53 -31.94
CA ASP A 120 -3.19 25.22 -33.18
C ASP A 120 -3.57 26.22 -34.30
N CYS A 121 -2.95 27.40 -34.29
CA CYS A 121 -3.26 28.51 -35.20
C CYS A 121 -2.54 28.45 -36.57
N GLU A 122 -1.81 27.39 -36.91
CA GLU A 122 -1.08 27.31 -38.20
C GLU A 122 -1.32 26.04 -39.03
N SER A 123 -1.80 24.93 -38.46
CA SER A 123 -2.01 23.70 -39.24
C SER A 123 -3.42 23.58 -39.82
N LYS A 124 -3.51 23.46 -41.15
CA LYS A 124 -4.71 23.10 -41.92
C LYS A 124 -5.08 21.62 -41.71
N GLY A 125 -5.15 21.16 -40.47
CA GLY A 125 -5.53 19.81 -40.11
C GLY A 125 -7.02 19.57 -40.30
N THR A 126 -7.40 18.41 -40.82
CA THR A 126 -8.80 17.97 -40.87
C THR A 126 -9.13 17.28 -39.55
N LEU A 127 -10.03 17.85 -38.74
CA LEU A 127 -10.51 17.23 -37.51
C LEU A 127 -11.46 16.08 -37.88
N GLN A 128 -10.98 14.84 -37.74
CA GLN A 128 -11.78 13.64 -37.94
C GLN A 128 -12.36 13.19 -36.61
N ILE A 129 -13.69 13.06 -36.52
CA ILE A 129 -14.40 12.62 -35.31
C ILE A 129 -15.14 11.32 -35.61
N ASN A 130 -14.88 10.27 -34.83
CA ASN A 130 -15.54 8.98 -34.96
C ASN A 130 -16.61 8.82 -33.87
N VAL A 131 -17.86 8.51 -34.25
CA VAL A 131 -19.01 8.33 -33.33
C VAL A 131 -19.78 7.05 -33.66
N GLN A 132 -20.67 6.61 -32.77
CA GLN A 132 -21.58 5.49 -33.05
C GLN A 132 -22.51 5.76 -34.25
N PRO A 133 -22.95 4.73 -35.00
CA PRO A 133 -23.81 4.90 -36.18
C PRO A 133 -25.13 5.64 -35.92
N GLU A 134 -25.85 5.35 -34.83
CA GLU A 134 -27.11 6.07 -34.54
C GLU A 134 -26.86 7.54 -34.18
N MET A 135 -25.75 7.82 -33.49
CA MET A 135 -25.36 9.18 -33.12
C MET A 135 -24.86 9.97 -34.34
N ARG A 136 -24.17 9.31 -35.28
CA ARG A 136 -23.76 9.90 -36.55
C ARG A 136 -24.95 10.45 -37.32
N ALA A 137 -26.06 9.69 -37.40
CA ALA A 137 -27.27 10.15 -38.06
C ALA A 137 -27.83 11.42 -37.38
N LYS A 138 -27.95 11.42 -36.05
CA LYS A 138 -28.43 12.57 -35.27
C LYS A 138 -27.54 13.81 -35.41
N LEU A 139 -26.22 13.62 -35.44
CA LEU A 139 -25.25 14.71 -35.62
C LEU A 139 -25.24 15.21 -37.07
N ALA A 140 -25.40 14.33 -38.06
CA ALA A 140 -25.50 14.71 -39.46
C ALA A 140 -26.77 15.51 -39.75
N ASP A 141 -27.92 15.08 -39.23
CA ASP A 141 -29.19 15.79 -39.36
C ASP A 141 -29.11 17.19 -38.74
N TRP A 142 -28.50 17.30 -37.56
CA TRP A 142 -28.23 18.59 -36.92
C TRP A 142 -27.24 19.45 -37.70
N ALA A 143 -26.13 18.89 -38.17
CA ALA A 143 -25.14 19.62 -38.95
C ALA A 143 -25.73 20.13 -40.27
N LEU A 144 -26.65 19.38 -40.89
CA LEU A 144 -27.40 19.83 -42.06
C LEU A 144 -28.38 20.96 -41.71
N GLN A 145 -29.06 20.89 -40.55
CA GLN A 145 -29.92 21.96 -40.06
C GLN A 145 -29.15 23.25 -39.72
N GLU A 146 -28.00 23.13 -39.06
CA GLU A 146 -27.10 24.24 -38.75
C GLU A 146 -26.37 24.75 -39.98
N ALA A 147 -25.96 23.91 -40.92
CA ALA A 147 -25.37 24.37 -42.19
C ALA A 147 -26.40 25.11 -43.04
N HIS A 148 -27.68 24.73 -42.98
CA HIS A 148 -28.77 25.52 -43.55
C HIS A 148 -28.94 26.88 -42.84
N ALA A 149 -28.68 26.97 -41.53
CA ALA A 149 -28.70 28.22 -40.77
C ALA A 149 -27.40 29.06 -40.93
N ALA A 150 -26.25 28.40 -41.12
CA ALA A 150 -24.89 28.94 -41.17
C ALA A 150 -24.33 29.05 -42.59
N ALA A 151 -25.10 28.72 -43.63
CA ALA A 151 -24.82 29.09 -45.03
C ALA A 151 -24.70 30.62 -45.23
N ALA A 152 -24.90 31.42 -44.17
CA ALA A 152 -24.53 32.83 -44.09
C ALA A 152 -23.09 33.11 -43.58
N ALA A 153 -22.34 32.16 -42.99
CA ALA A 153 -21.00 32.44 -42.44
C ALA A 153 -20.08 31.20 -42.27
N ARG A 154 -19.28 30.95 -43.33
CA ARG A 154 -17.89 30.42 -43.37
C ARG A 154 -17.57 28.95 -43.02
N ASN A 155 -16.68 28.43 -43.86
CA ASN A 155 -16.15 27.07 -43.99
C ASN A 155 -15.38 26.53 -42.77
N THR A 156 -15.83 25.38 -42.25
CA THR A 156 -14.96 24.34 -41.67
C THR A 156 -15.58 22.99 -42.00
N ALA A 157 -14.86 22.10 -42.69
CA ALA A 157 -15.37 20.80 -43.11
C ALA A 157 -15.02 19.74 -42.06
N VAL A 158 -16.03 19.16 -41.42
CA VAL A 158 -15.91 18.08 -40.43
C VAL A 158 -16.32 16.76 -41.12
N ASP A 159 -15.41 15.78 -41.20
CA ASP A 159 -15.71 14.43 -41.72
C ASP A 159 -15.99 13.47 -40.57
N LEU A 160 -17.26 13.08 -40.40
CA LEU A 160 -17.73 12.13 -39.38
C LEU A 160 -17.79 10.71 -39.96
N ARG A 161 -16.90 9.83 -39.48
CA ARG A 161 -16.88 8.40 -39.87
C ARG A 161 -17.34 7.52 -38.71
N GLY A 162 -18.24 6.57 -38.98
CA GLY A 162 -18.83 5.72 -37.94
C GLY A 162 -18.12 4.37 -37.83
N THR A 163 -17.24 4.21 -36.83
CA THR A 163 -16.56 2.92 -36.56
C THR A 163 -16.38 2.61 -35.08
N LEU A 164 -16.90 3.42 -34.16
CA LEU A 164 -16.70 3.23 -32.73
C LEU A 164 -17.72 2.22 -32.16
N ALA A 165 -17.24 1.20 -31.44
CA ALA A 165 -18.06 0.10 -30.91
C ALA A 165 -18.80 0.44 -29.58
N GLN A 166 -18.48 1.58 -28.97
CA GLN A 166 -18.91 1.98 -27.63
C GLN A 166 -19.24 3.48 -27.56
N ALA A 167 -19.85 3.96 -26.47
CA ALA A 167 -20.35 5.33 -26.37
C ALA A 167 -19.20 6.33 -26.24
N GLY A 168 -19.33 7.48 -26.92
CA GLY A 168 -18.29 8.51 -26.97
C GLY A 168 -17.83 8.84 -28.39
N PHE A 169 -16.64 9.45 -28.49
CA PHE A 169 -16.01 9.81 -29.74
C PHE A 169 -14.48 9.77 -29.65
N GLU A 170 -13.83 9.52 -30.79
CA GLU A 170 -12.38 9.64 -30.95
C GLU A 170 -12.10 10.77 -31.94
N PHE A 171 -11.09 11.60 -31.69
CA PHE A 171 -10.56 12.51 -32.68
C PHE A 171 -9.06 12.35 -32.90
N ARG A 172 -8.64 12.47 -34.17
CA ARG A 172 -7.23 12.37 -34.59
C ARG A 172 -6.70 13.72 -35.07
N THR A 173 -5.48 14.03 -34.67
CA THR A 173 -4.70 15.21 -35.06
C THR A 173 -3.30 14.78 -35.51
N GLU A 174 -2.53 15.66 -36.15
CA GLU A 174 -1.14 15.34 -36.58
C GLU A 174 -0.22 14.97 -35.40
N GLY A 175 -0.54 15.44 -34.18
CA GLY A 175 0.23 15.18 -32.96
C GLY A 175 -0.24 13.99 -32.11
N GLY A 176 -1.34 13.31 -32.48
CA GLY A 176 -1.85 12.16 -31.75
C GLY A 176 -3.36 11.93 -31.83
N THR A 177 -3.79 10.81 -31.27
CA THR A 177 -5.19 10.39 -31.15
C THR A 177 -5.69 10.69 -29.75
N VAL A 178 -6.86 11.34 -29.65
CA VAL A 178 -7.55 11.57 -28.38
C VAL A 178 -8.87 10.81 -28.41
N GLU A 179 -9.04 9.91 -27.43
CA GLU A 179 -10.24 9.09 -27.26
C GLU A 179 -11.06 9.61 -26.08
N VAL A 180 -12.32 9.93 -26.34
CA VAL A 180 -13.32 10.34 -25.34
C VAL A 180 -14.40 9.26 -25.32
N THR A 181 -14.06 8.12 -24.74
CA THR A 181 -14.93 6.96 -24.56
C THR A 181 -15.47 6.89 -23.13
N GLU A 182 -16.49 6.06 -22.87
CA GLU A 182 -16.97 5.76 -21.51
C GLU A 182 -15.80 5.40 -20.57
N GLU A 183 -14.93 4.49 -20.99
CA GLU A 183 -13.77 4.05 -20.21
C GLU A 183 -12.75 5.16 -19.98
N ALA A 184 -12.44 5.96 -21.01
CA ALA A 184 -11.49 7.07 -20.89
C ALA A 184 -12.00 8.17 -19.94
N VAL A 185 -13.30 8.51 -20.04
CA VAL A 185 -13.93 9.48 -19.13
C VAL A 185 -13.98 8.92 -17.70
N LEU A 186 -14.31 7.64 -17.52
CA LEU A 186 -14.30 7.01 -16.19
C LEU A 186 -12.90 6.99 -15.58
N GLU A 187 -11.85 6.83 -16.38
CA GLU A 187 -10.48 6.85 -15.87
C GLU A 187 -10.02 8.28 -15.50
N LEU A 188 -10.42 9.29 -16.27
CA LEU A 188 -10.22 10.69 -15.89
C LEU A 188 -10.99 11.04 -14.61
N MET A 189 -12.25 10.60 -14.50
CA MET A 189 -13.06 10.76 -13.29
C MET A 189 -12.44 9.99 -12.12
N ARG A 190 -11.88 8.80 -12.32
CA ARG A 190 -11.15 8.05 -11.29
C ARG A 190 -9.97 8.87 -10.78
N GLY A 191 -9.21 9.53 -11.67
CA GLY A 191 -8.12 10.41 -11.29
C GLY A 191 -8.58 11.59 -10.44
N LEU A 192 -9.63 12.30 -10.87
CA LEU A 192 -10.23 13.43 -10.14
C LEU A 192 -10.79 13.02 -8.78
N VAL A 193 -11.59 11.94 -8.75
CA VAL A 193 -12.20 11.41 -7.53
C VAL A 193 -11.12 10.91 -6.56
N SER A 194 -10.07 10.26 -7.05
CA SER A 194 -8.96 9.79 -6.21
C SER A 194 -8.17 10.96 -5.62
N ALA A 195 -8.03 12.07 -6.35
CA ALA A 195 -7.41 13.29 -5.85
C ALA A 195 -8.28 13.95 -4.75
N SER A 196 -9.59 14.11 -4.98
CA SER A 196 -10.49 14.67 -3.97
C SER A 196 -10.64 13.78 -2.74
N LEU A 197 -10.67 12.46 -2.90
CA LEU A 197 -10.64 11.53 -1.77
C LEU A 197 -9.35 11.68 -0.97
N ARG A 198 -8.20 11.85 -1.65
CA ARG A 198 -6.92 12.09 -0.97
C ARG A 198 -6.98 13.31 -0.07
N GLU A 199 -7.50 14.43 -0.57
CA GLU A 199 -7.67 15.66 0.23
C GLU A 199 -8.59 15.43 1.45
N ILE A 200 -9.71 14.72 1.29
CA ILE A 200 -10.63 14.42 2.40
C ILE A 200 -9.95 13.56 3.47
N PHE A 201 -9.22 12.53 3.06
CA PHE A 201 -8.51 11.65 3.98
C PHE A 201 -7.31 12.31 4.66
N ASP A 202 -6.61 13.21 3.97
CA ASP A 202 -5.45 13.92 4.52
C ASP A 202 -5.90 15.08 5.44
N ALA A 203 -7.11 15.60 5.24
CA ALA A 203 -7.78 16.54 6.14
C ALA A 203 -8.40 15.87 7.38
N MET A 204 -8.52 14.55 7.43
CA MET A 204 -8.95 13.85 8.64
C MET A 204 -7.81 13.84 9.67
N PRO A 205 -8.01 14.37 10.88
CA PRO A 205 -6.98 14.36 11.91
C PRO A 205 -6.60 12.91 12.24
N ALA A 206 -5.29 12.65 12.32
CA ALA A 206 -4.76 11.37 12.75
C ALA A 206 -5.20 11.09 14.20
N GLY A 207 -6.31 10.34 14.34
CA GLY A 207 -6.75 9.73 15.59
C GLY A 207 -7.32 10.70 16.63
N ALA A 208 -8.65 10.80 16.67
CA ALA A 208 -9.34 10.88 17.96
C ALA A 208 -9.36 9.48 18.60
N ALA A 209 -8.18 8.98 19.00
CA ALA A 209 -8.09 7.83 19.89
C ALA A 209 -8.17 8.37 21.32
N ARG A 210 -9.37 8.31 21.91
CA ARG A 210 -9.57 8.34 23.36
C ARG A 210 -9.82 6.92 23.84
#